data_AF-A0A8H5ZMK1-F1
#
_entry.id   AF-A0A8H5ZMK1-F1
#
_cell.length_a   1.000
_cell.length_b   1.000
_cell.length_c   1.000
_cell.angle_alpha   90.00
_cell.angle_beta   90.00
_cell.angle_gamma   90.00
#
_symmetry.space_group_name_H-M   'P 1'
#
loop_
_entity.id
_entity.type
_entity.pdbx_description
1 polymer ?
#
loop_
_entity_poly.entity_id
_entity_poly.type
_entity_poly.pdbx_seq_one_letter_code
_entity_poly.pdbx_strand_id
1 'polypeptide(L)'
;MASANSYGGPMALENSKYASPLHKKPSSVTSTPFLSPVATPKSGSTTAIEQHNSDVQLAIAHGNRLYDEVNQHAAKLSAVISGTIANTHRLLNLIREASPDTSNATVEALWSELEKLYTAMNDAKATLPTFLDKQRNNISLYHTAMMNQMIQDTQHELNIQHKKVNIQHDLILEHHEAFHAYKAQTAAKIKDIEALQERVSRLTLEKGNLRTEVDKYMQLLEKEHATEAEDLRKADAMQKELETIAASNKQLLVEVDALRQKLEEHQGKTNTDQQSTEKLKLITGQLAEERKTTAALMAKITNLGESEHIARLDADKAKKEHKTLSEKYSNQAAEHAKAFVKLKEQSKEIDGLKNGIGRLQKENTELQQRLAKLTDIDHQVIKLDHENLELSGLVSSLTSQLKAAQDEVSNTRFEKEALSKKVESLSKAVEPTDSDTADLIRKQAEKIAVLENTLEEWTDLAKRSYKEYKDMLPTYKQAEQYRKDALDREKTIKSLQKELITAKASQNNGDTTYWKNKYETLLATVAT
;
A
#
# COMPACT_ATOMS: atom_id res chain seq x y z
N MET A 1 41.53 16.38 -53.47
CA MET A 1 40.98 15.00 -53.45
C MET A 1 40.96 14.54 -52.00
N ALA A 2 39.83 13.95 -51.55
CA ALA A 2 39.66 12.87 -50.57
C ALA A 2 40.63 12.77 -49.35
N SER A 3 40.26 12.45 -48.11
CA SER A 3 39.00 12.09 -47.44
C SER A 3 39.30 11.97 -45.94
N ALA A 4 38.25 11.97 -45.13
CA ALA A 4 38.18 11.91 -43.67
C ALA A 4 39.07 10.85 -42.98
N ASN A 5 39.67 11.24 -41.85
CA ASN A 5 40.08 10.33 -40.79
C ASN A 5 39.08 10.43 -39.63
N SER A 6 38.22 9.41 -39.51
CA SER A 6 37.38 9.16 -38.35
C SER A 6 38.20 8.38 -37.32
N TYR A 7 38.41 8.93 -36.13
CA TYR A 7 39.10 8.26 -35.03
C TYR A 7 38.10 7.41 -34.24
N GLY A 8 38.33 6.10 -34.25
CA GLY A 8 37.55 5.10 -33.51
C GLY A 8 37.91 5.10 -32.03
N GLY A 9 36.93 5.36 -31.18
CA GLY A 9 37.03 5.14 -29.73
C GLY A 9 37.04 3.64 -29.38
N PRO A 10 37.52 3.27 -28.18
CA PRO A 10 37.72 1.88 -27.79
C PRO A 10 36.39 1.12 -27.59
N MET A 11 36.19 0.11 -28.43
CA MET A 11 35.40 -1.08 -28.13
C MET A 11 36.04 -1.83 -26.97
N ALA A 12 35.32 -1.97 -25.84
CA ALA A 12 35.26 -3.17 -25.00
C ALA A 12 34.65 -2.85 -23.63
N LEU A 13 33.34 -3.00 -23.48
CA LEU A 13 32.68 -3.33 -22.21
C LEU A 13 31.49 -4.24 -22.49
N GLU A 14 31.73 -5.35 -23.19
CA GLU A 14 30.74 -6.40 -23.45
C GLU A 14 30.58 -7.40 -22.27
N ASN A 15 31.26 -7.17 -21.14
CA ASN A 15 31.21 -8.04 -19.96
C ASN A 15 30.74 -7.31 -18.69
N SER A 16 29.64 -6.54 -18.76
CA SER A 16 29.00 -5.95 -17.58
C SER A 16 27.81 -6.80 -17.10
N LYS A 17 27.82 -7.17 -15.81
CA LYS A 17 26.83 -8.02 -15.10
C LYS A 17 25.43 -7.41 -14.94
N TYR A 18 25.07 -6.41 -15.75
CA TYR A 18 23.76 -5.73 -15.71
C TYR A 18 23.04 -5.66 -17.07
N ALA A 19 23.47 -6.44 -18.07
CA ALA A 19 22.76 -6.57 -19.35
C ALA A 19 21.80 -7.78 -19.33
N SER A 20 20.50 -7.51 -19.35
CA SER A 20 19.44 -8.54 -19.50
C SER A 20 19.22 -8.94 -20.97
N PRO A 21 18.71 -10.15 -21.24
CA PRO A 21 18.87 -10.83 -22.53
C PRO A 21 17.89 -10.36 -23.60
N LEU A 22 18.36 -10.24 -24.84
CA LEU A 22 17.54 -10.17 -26.04
C LEU A 22 16.74 -11.48 -26.22
N HIS A 23 15.42 -11.40 -26.21
CA HIS A 23 14.54 -12.39 -26.84
C HIS A 23 13.68 -11.76 -27.94
N LYS A 24 13.98 -12.22 -29.17
CA LYS A 24 13.17 -12.45 -30.38
C LYS A 24 11.85 -11.66 -30.59
N LYS A 25 11.77 -11.09 -31.81
CA LYS A 25 10.59 -10.59 -32.56
C LYS A 25 9.28 -11.38 -32.32
N PRO A 26 8.14 -10.71 -32.53
CA PRO A 26 7.35 -11.07 -33.71
C PRO A 26 6.94 -9.88 -34.58
N SER A 27 6.63 -10.22 -35.84
CA SER A 27 6.21 -9.34 -36.92
C SER A 27 4.79 -8.77 -36.76
N SER A 28 4.66 -7.50 -37.14
CA SER A 28 3.53 -6.81 -37.80
C SER A 28 2.26 -7.61 -38.13
N VAL A 29 1.09 -7.10 -37.70
CA VAL A 29 -0.05 -6.83 -38.59
C VAL A 29 -0.76 -5.53 -38.17
N THR A 30 -1.17 -4.82 -39.23
CA THR A 30 -1.73 -3.49 -39.44
C THR A 30 -3.02 -3.15 -38.68
N SER A 31 -3.10 -1.85 -38.40
CA SER A 31 -4.24 -1.02 -37.97
C SER A 31 -5.55 -1.16 -38.75
N THR A 32 -6.68 -0.99 -38.04
CA THR A 32 -7.75 -0.02 -38.40
C THR A 32 -8.60 0.38 -37.19
N PRO A 33 -9.12 1.62 -37.15
CA PRO A 33 -9.99 2.15 -36.10
C PRO A 33 -11.48 2.03 -36.50
N PHE A 34 -12.38 1.88 -35.52
CA PHE A 34 -13.79 2.23 -35.73
C PHE A 34 -14.37 2.93 -34.50
N LEU A 35 -14.91 4.11 -34.78
CA LEU A 35 -15.69 4.97 -33.91
C LEU A 35 -17.17 4.57 -33.97
N SER A 36 -17.79 4.50 -32.78
CA SER A 36 -19.20 4.85 -32.46
C SER A 36 -20.31 3.87 -32.91
N PRO A 37 -21.58 4.05 -32.45
CA PRO A 37 -22.07 3.79 -31.09
C PRO A 37 -23.46 3.06 -31.08
N VAL A 38 -24.04 2.88 -29.88
CA VAL A 38 -25.50 2.75 -29.60
C VAL A 38 -26.20 1.37 -29.69
N ALA A 39 -27.03 1.17 -28.66
CA ALA A 39 -28.27 0.38 -28.56
C ALA A 39 -28.20 -1.12 -28.18
N THR A 40 -28.66 -1.37 -26.96
CA THR A 40 -29.46 -2.53 -26.57
C THR A 40 -30.45 -2.97 -27.67
N PRO A 41 -30.55 -4.29 -27.90
CA PRO A 41 -31.87 -4.89 -27.89
C PRO A 41 -31.95 -6.14 -27.01
N LYS A 42 -33.15 -6.32 -26.46
CA LYS A 42 -33.63 -7.47 -25.70
C LYS A 42 -33.60 -8.74 -26.55
N SER A 43 -33.33 -9.85 -25.86
CA SER A 43 -34.00 -11.16 -25.98
C SER A 43 -34.04 -11.82 -27.36
N GLY A 44 -33.26 -12.89 -27.52
CA GLY A 44 -33.55 -13.95 -28.47
C GLY A 44 -32.32 -14.71 -28.93
N SER A 45 -32.32 -16.02 -28.71
CA SER A 45 -31.36 -17.01 -29.20
C SER A 45 -30.10 -17.24 -28.35
N THR A 46 -30.28 -18.02 -27.29
CA THR A 46 -29.24 -18.89 -26.73
C THR A 46 -28.85 -19.95 -27.76
N THR A 47 -27.79 -19.69 -28.51
CA THR A 47 -26.88 -20.73 -29.02
C THR A 47 -25.46 -20.30 -28.65
N ALA A 48 -25.22 -20.21 -27.34
CA ALA A 48 -23.86 -20.22 -26.83
C ALA A 48 -23.33 -21.64 -27.03
N ILE A 49 -22.27 -21.74 -27.82
CA ILE A 49 -21.49 -22.95 -28.05
C ILE A 49 -21.08 -23.50 -26.68
N GLU A 50 -21.73 -24.59 -26.26
CA GLU A 50 -21.38 -25.36 -25.07
C GLU A 50 -20.04 -26.07 -25.31
N GLN A 51 -18.93 -25.33 -25.15
CA GLN A 51 -17.69 -25.94 -24.69
C GLN A 51 -17.79 -26.08 -23.17
N HIS A 52 -18.62 -27.03 -22.72
CA HIS A 52 -18.53 -27.54 -21.36
C HIS A 52 -17.12 -28.10 -21.16
N ASN A 53 -16.50 -27.73 -20.03
CA ASN A 53 -15.21 -28.23 -19.58
C ASN A 53 -15.17 -29.78 -19.66
N SER A 54 -14.03 -30.40 -19.98
CA SER A 54 -13.92 -31.85 -20.17
C SER A 54 -14.48 -32.65 -18.99
N ASP A 55 -14.34 -32.10 -17.79
CA ASP A 55 -14.76 -32.70 -16.53
C ASP A 55 -16.29 -32.73 -16.38
N VAL A 56 -16.97 -31.74 -16.96
CA VAL A 56 -18.43 -31.66 -17.00
C VAL A 56 -19.00 -32.75 -17.91
N GLN A 57 -18.41 -32.94 -19.10
CA GLN A 57 -18.85 -33.99 -20.02
C GLN A 57 -18.56 -35.39 -19.46
N LEU A 58 -17.45 -35.55 -18.76
CA LEU A 58 -17.10 -36.80 -18.08
C LEU A 58 -18.08 -37.13 -16.95
N ALA A 59 -18.47 -36.13 -16.14
CA ALA A 59 -19.47 -36.32 -15.07
C ALA A 59 -20.84 -36.73 -15.63
N ILE A 60 -21.29 -36.12 -16.73
CA ILE A 60 -22.54 -36.49 -17.41
C ILE A 60 -22.45 -37.93 -17.95
N ALA A 61 -21.33 -38.31 -18.56
CA ALA A 61 -21.12 -39.67 -19.08
C ALA A 61 -21.10 -40.73 -17.96
N HIS A 62 -20.47 -40.44 -16.81
CA HIS A 62 -20.49 -41.31 -15.65
C HIS A 62 -21.90 -41.48 -15.07
N GLY A 63 -22.67 -40.39 -14.98
CA GLY A 63 -24.07 -40.43 -14.53
C GLY A 63 -24.95 -41.32 -15.42
N ASN A 64 -24.80 -41.20 -16.74
CA ASN A 64 -25.55 -42.01 -17.71
C ASN A 64 -25.14 -43.50 -17.68
N ARG A 65 -23.85 -43.81 -17.43
CA ARG A 65 -23.40 -45.20 -17.34
C ARG A 65 -23.93 -45.90 -16.09
N LEU A 66 -23.92 -45.21 -14.95
CA LEU A 66 -24.48 -45.72 -13.71
C LEU A 66 -26.00 -45.94 -13.83
N TYR A 67 -26.69 -45.06 -14.57
CA TYR A 67 -28.11 -45.19 -14.90
C TYR A 67 -28.43 -46.52 -15.61
N ASP A 68 -27.64 -46.88 -16.62
CA ASP A 68 -27.86 -48.11 -17.38
C ASP A 68 -27.59 -49.36 -16.53
N GLU A 69 -26.56 -49.34 -15.69
CA GLU A 69 -26.22 -50.45 -14.79
C GLU A 69 -27.30 -50.71 -13.74
N VAL A 70 -27.79 -49.66 -13.06
CA VAL A 70 -28.85 -49.78 -12.04
C VAL A 70 -30.13 -50.36 -12.66
N ASN A 71 -30.52 -49.89 -13.85
CA ASN A 71 -31.69 -50.42 -14.55
C ASN A 71 -31.52 -51.90 -14.94
N GLN A 72 -30.32 -52.29 -15.38
CA GLN A 72 -30.05 -53.68 -15.74
C GLN A 72 -30.09 -54.61 -14.52
N HIS A 73 -29.56 -54.18 -13.38
CA HIS A 73 -29.58 -54.95 -12.12
C HIS A 73 -30.99 -55.05 -11.53
N ALA A 74 -31.76 -53.96 -11.56
CA ALA A 74 -33.15 -53.95 -11.13
C ALA A 74 -34.02 -54.93 -11.95
N ALA A 75 -33.85 -54.93 -13.27
CA ALA A 75 -34.55 -55.85 -14.16
C ALA A 75 -34.16 -57.31 -13.90
N LYS A 76 -32.87 -57.61 -13.72
CA LYS A 76 -32.37 -58.96 -13.39
C LYS A 76 -32.94 -59.46 -12.05
N LEU A 77 -32.91 -58.62 -11.01
CA LEU A 77 -33.43 -58.98 -9.69
C LEU A 77 -34.95 -59.26 -9.75
N SER A 78 -35.71 -58.42 -10.44
CA SER A 78 -37.15 -58.61 -10.64
C SER A 78 -37.47 -59.92 -11.39
N ALA A 79 -36.68 -60.27 -12.40
CA ALA A 79 -36.83 -61.51 -13.16
C ALA A 79 -36.51 -62.77 -12.31
N VAL A 80 -35.41 -62.75 -11.56
CA VAL A 80 -35.01 -63.87 -10.68
C VAL A 80 -36.03 -64.10 -9.56
N ILE A 81 -36.49 -63.02 -8.93
CA ILE A 81 -37.52 -63.09 -7.89
C ILE A 81 -38.82 -63.67 -8.47
N SER A 82 -39.26 -63.17 -9.63
CA SER A 82 -40.47 -63.67 -10.29
C SER A 82 -40.39 -65.15 -10.67
N GLY A 83 -39.23 -65.60 -11.18
CA GLY A 83 -39.02 -67.00 -11.54
C GLY A 83 -38.98 -67.93 -10.33
N THR A 84 -38.35 -67.49 -9.24
CA THR A 84 -38.27 -68.25 -7.98
C THR A 84 -39.65 -68.38 -7.33
N ILE A 85 -40.44 -67.30 -7.33
CA ILE A 85 -41.83 -67.29 -6.86
C ILE A 85 -42.69 -68.29 -7.66
N ALA A 86 -42.66 -68.20 -9.00
CA ALA A 86 -43.47 -69.06 -9.87
C ALA A 86 -43.11 -70.55 -9.68
N ASN A 87 -41.82 -70.85 -9.52
CA ASN A 87 -41.35 -72.21 -9.24
C ASN A 87 -41.78 -72.70 -7.85
N THR A 88 -41.73 -71.83 -6.83
CA THR A 88 -42.15 -72.18 -5.46
C THR A 88 -43.65 -72.50 -5.41
N HIS A 89 -44.48 -71.69 -6.08
CA HIS A 89 -45.93 -71.94 -6.20
C HIS A 89 -46.23 -73.22 -7.00
N ARG A 90 -45.44 -73.53 -8.03
CA ARG A 90 -45.60 -74.76 -8.83
C ARG A 90 -45.23 -76.01 -8.02
N LEU A 91 -44.12 -75.98 -7.28
CA LEU A 91 -43.69 -77.08 -6.40
C LEU A 91 -44.72 -77.32 -5.28
N LEU A 92 -45.29 -76.25 -4.74
CA LEU A 92 -46.32 -76.31 -3.70
C LEU A 92 -47.65 -76.88 -4.19
N ASN A 93 -48.10 -76.52 -5.40
CA ASN A 93 -49.27 -77.14 -6.02
C ASN A 93 -49.06 -78.65 -6.26
N LEU A 94 -47.86 -79.06 -6.66
CA LEU A 94 -47.51 -80.47 -6.82
C LEU A 94 -47.52 -81.24 -5.49
N ILE A 95 -47.09 -80.62 -4.39
CA ILE A 95 -47.17 -81.21 -3.04
C ILE A 95 -48.62 -81.38 -2.59
N ARG A 96 -49.48 -80.40 -2.90
CA ARG A 96 -50.93 -80.44 -2.61
C ARG A 96 -51.66 -81.52 -3.42
N GLU A 97 -51.30 -81.70 -4.70
CA GLU A 97 -51.84 -82.77 -5.55
C GLU A 97 -51.37 -84.16 -5.10
N ALA A 98 -50.15 -84.27 -4.56
CA ALA A 98 -49.58 -85.53 -4.08
C ALA A 98 -50.07 -85.95 -2.68
N SER A 99 -50.70 -85.07 -1.90
CA SER A 99 -51.20 -85.40 -0.55
C SER A 99 -52.59 -84.78 -0.27
N PRO A 100 -53.67 -85.37 -0.80
CA PRO A 100 -55.02 -84.81 -0.70
C PRO A 100 -55.71 -85.00 0.67
N ASP A 101 -55.20 -85.85 1.58
CA ASP A 101 -55.93 -86.31 2.77
C ASP A 101 -55.30 -85.95 4.13
N THR A 102 -54.48 -84.90 4.25
CA THR A 102 -54.06 -84.42 5.58
C THR A 102 -54.41 -82.95 5.82
N SER A 103 -55.59 -82.74 6.38
CA SER A 103 -55.94 -81.52 7.12
C SER A 103 -55.13 -81.45 8.43
N ASN A 104 -53.84 -81.17 8.33
CA ASN A 104 -53.02 -80.77 9.47
C ASN A 104 -52.91 -79.25 9.43
N ALA A 105 -53.46 -78.58 10.45
CA ALA A 105 -53.47 -77.11 10.58
C ALA A 105 -52.08 -76.45 10.41
N THR A 106 -51.00 -77.20 10.59
CA THR A 106 -49.62 -76.77 10.31
C THR A 106 -49.34 -76.54 8.83
N VAL A 107 -49.93 -77.33 7.93
CA VAL A 107 -49.78 -77.18 6.47
C VAL A 107 -50.53 -75.94 5.99
N GLU A 108 -51.73 -75.68 6.52
CA GLU A 108 -52.50 -74.46 6.24
C GLU A 108 -51.86 -73.20 6.84
N ALA A 109 -51.24 -73.29 8.02
CA ALA A 109 -50.48 -72.18 8.60
C ALA A 109 -49.26 -71.82 7.75
N LEU A 110 -48.48 -72.82 7.33
CA LEU A 110 -47.36 -72.66 6.39
C LEU A 110 -47.85 -72.10 5.04
N TRP A 111 -49.02 -72.53 4.57
CA TRP A 111 -49.64 -71.99 3.37
C TRP A 111 -49.94 -70.49 3.52
N SER A 112 -50.54 -70.10 4.64
CA SER A 112 -50.86 -68.70 4.92
C SER A 112 -49.60 -67.81 5.04
N GLU A 113 -48.51 -68.35 5.60
CA GLU A 113 -47.23 -67.65 5.71
C GLU A 113 -46.56 -67.51 4.34
N LEU A 114 -46.64 -68.52 3.49
CA LEU A 114 -46.15 -68.47 2.10
C LEU A 114 -46.97 -67.52 1.24
N GLU A 115 -48.29 -67.45 1.42
CA GLU A 115 -49.19 -66.50 0.75
C GLU A 115 -48.89 -65.05 1.21
N LYS A 116 -48.60 -64.85 2.50
CA LYS A 116 -48.13 -63.56 3.04
C LYS A 116 -46.76 -63.17 2.49
N LEU A 117 -45.83 -64.13 2.38
CA LEU A 117 -44.53 -63.88 1.76
C LEU A 117 -44.69 -63.54 0.28
N TYR A 118 -45.59 -64.22 -0.44
CA TYR A 118 -45.90 -63.97 -1.84
C TYR A 118 -46.49 -62.58 -2.07
N THR A 119 -47.44 -62.16 -1.22
CA THR A 119 -48.03 -60.81 -1.28
C THR A 119 -47.00 -59.74 -0.96
N ALA A 120 -46.22 -59.90 0.12
CA ALA A 120 -45.12 -58.99 0.46
C ALA A 120 -44.06 -58.89 -0.66
N MET A 121 -43.76 -60.01 -1.34
CA MET A 121 -42.76 -60.05 -2.41
C MET A 121 -43.28 -59.45 -3.72
N ASN A 122 -44.58 -59.58 -4.02
CA ASN A 122 -45.21 -58.87 -5.15
C ASN A 122 -45.33 -57.36 -4.89
N ASP A 123 -45.62 -56.95 -3.66
CA ASP A 123 -45.59 -55.54 -3.26
C ASP A 123 -44.17 -54.96 -3.35
N ALA A 124 -43.15 -55.72 -2.91
CA ALA A 124 -41.76 -55.34 -3.10
C ALA A 124 -41.37 -55.23 -4.58
N LYS A 125 -41.86 -56.15 -5.43
CA LYS A 125 -41.66 -56.10 -6.89
C LYS A 125 -42.32 -54.87 -7.52
N ALA A 126 -43.48 -54.45 -7.04
CA ALA A 126 -44.17 -53.25 -7.53
C ALA A 126 -43.49 -51.95 -7.08
N THR A 127 -42.97 -51.92 -5.85
CA THR A 127 -42.43 -50.70 -5.23
C THR A 127 -40.94 -50.45 -5.53
N LEU A 128 -40.15 -51.50 -5.76
CA LEU A 128 -38.71 -51.40 -6.00
C LEU A 128 -38.36 -50.55 -7.23
N PRO A 129 -39.00 -50.69 -8.40
CA PRO A 129 -38.72 -49.83 -9.56
C PRO A 129 -38.99 -48.36 -9.25
N THR A 130 -40.10 -48.07 -8.55
CA THR A 130 -40.47 -46.70 -8.19
C THR A 130 -39.51 -46.09 -7.18
N PHE A 131 -38.99 -46.89 -6.25
CA PHE A 131 -37.96 -46.46 -5.31
C PHE A 131 -36.63 -46.16 -6.02
N LEU A 132 -36.20 -47.04 -6.93
CA LEU A 132 -34.98 -46.85 -7.71
C LEU A 132 -35.08 -45.62 -8.63
N ASP A 133 -36.23 -45.39 -9.26
CA ASP A 133 -36.45 -44.17 -10.04
C ASP A 133 -36.43 -42.90 -9.18
N LYS A 134 -36.96 -42.94 -7.96
CA LYS A 134 -36.85 -41.82 -6.99
C LYS A 134 -35.41 -41.58 -6.57
N GLN A 135 -34.66 -42.63 -6.22
CA GLN A 135 -33.26 -42.52 -5.84
C GLN A 135 -32.42 -41.99 -7.00
N ARG A 136 -32.68 -42.45 -8.23
CA ARG A 136 -32.07 -41.98 -9.47
C ARG A 136 -32.33 -40.50 -9.72
N ASN A 137 -33.58 -40.06 -9.59
CA ASN A 137 -33.93 -38.65 -9.76
C ASN A 137 -33.26 -37.77 -8.70
N ASN A 138 -33.17 -38.24 -7.45
CA ASN A 138 -32.45 -37.53 -6.40
C ASN A 138 -30.93 -37.42 -6.69
N ILE A 139 -30.30 -38.49 -7.18
CA ILE A 139 -28.87 -38.47 -7.55
C ILE A 139 -28.63 -37.52 -8.73
N SER A 140 -29.49 -37.55 -9.75
CA SER A 140 -29.42 -36.64 -10.90
C SER A 140 -29.60 -35.17 -10.49
N LEU A 141 -30.58 -34.89 -9.61
CA LEU A 141 -30.78 -33.55 -9.05
C LEU A 141 -29.58 -33.09 -8.23
N TYR A 142 -28.99 -33.96 -7.42
CA TYR A 142 -27.79 -33.64 -6.64
C TYR A 142 -26.60 -33.30 -7.55
N HIS A 143 -26.31 -34.11 -8.56
CA HIS A 143 -25.25 -33.82 -9.52
C HIS A 143 -25.50 -32.52 -10.30
N THR A 144 -26.74 -32.31 -10.73
CA THR A 144 -27.12 -31.07 -11.45
C THR A 144 -26.99 -29.84 -10.54
N ALA A 145 -27.41 -29.93 -9.28
CA ALA A 145 -27.26 -28.86 -8.31
C ALA A 145 -25.78 -28.57 -8.00
N MET A 146 -24.96 -29.61 -7.80
CA MET A 146 -23.53 -29.47 -7.57
C MET A 146 -22.80 -28.86 -8.78
N MET A 147 -23.17 -29.27 -9.99
CA MET A 147 -22.61 -28.74 -11.23
C MET A 147 -23.03 -27.28 -11.45
N ASN A 148 -24.29 -26.93 -11.21
CA ASN A 148 -24.75 -25.54 -11.27
C ASN A 148 -24.05 -24.67 -10.22
N GLN A 149 -23.82 -25.18 -9.01
CA GLN A 149 -23.04 -24.49 -7.99
C GLN A 149 -21.60 -24.25 -8.45
N MET A 150 -20.93 -25.27 -9.00
CA MET A 150 -19.58 -25.14 -9.54
C MET A 150 -19.51 -24.11 -10.68
N ILE A 151 -20.51 -24.09 -11.57
CA ILE A 151 -20.60 -23.09 -12.64
C ILE A 151 -20.78 -21.68 -12.05
N GLN A 152 -21.64 -21.51 -11.06
CA GLN A 152 -21.85 -20.22 -10.39
C GLN A 152 -20.57 -19.73 -9.69
N ASP A 153 -19.89 -20.61 -8.95
CA ASP A 153 -18.63 -20.29 -8.27
C ASP A 153 -17.55 -19.90 -9.26
N THR A 154 -17.41 -20.67 -10.36
CA THR A 154 -16.45 -20.37 -11.43
C THR A 154 -16.76 -19.03 -12.11
N GLN A 155 -18.04 -18.73 -12.37
CA GLN A 155 -18.45 -17.47 -12.96
C GLN A 155 -18.23 -16.29 -12.00
N HIS A 156 -18.45 -16.49 -10.70
CA HIS A 156 -18.18 -15.48 -9.68
C HIS A 156 -16.69 -15.16 -9.60
N GLU A 157 -15.84 -16.19 -9.58
CA GLU A 157 -14.39 -16.04 -9.60
C GLU A 157 -13.91 -15.31 -10.87
N LEU A 158 -14.43 -15.70 -12.04
CA LEU A 158 -14.11 -15.02 -13.30
C LEU A 158 -14.48 -13.52 -13.25
N ASN A 159 -15.65 -13.17 -12.70
CA ASN A 159 -16.07 -11.78 -12.53
C ASN A 159 -15.16 -11.02 -11.55
N ILE A 160 -14.72 -11.64 -10.46
CA ILE A 160 -13.74 -11.04 -9.53
C ILE A 160 -12.42 -10.77 -10.27
N GLN A 161 -11.92 -11.72 -11.05
CA GLN A 161 -10.69 -11.53 -11.82
C GLN A 161 -10.83 -10.41 -12.86
N HIS A 162 -11.96 -10.32 -13.57
CA HIS A 162 -12.21 -9.19 -14.49
C HIS A 162 -12.24 -7.84 -13.77
N LYS A 163 -12.90 -7.74 -12.62
CA LYS A 163 -12.90 -6.51 -11.81
C LYS A 163 -11.49 -6.14 -11.35
N LYS A 164 -10.70 -7.12 -10.92
CA LYS A 164 -9.31 -6.92 -10.52
C LYS A 164 -8.47 -6.38 -11.67
N VAL A 165 -8.61 -6.95 -12.87
CA VAL A 165 -7.91 -6.48 -14.07
C VAL A 165 -8.32 -5.04 -14.44
N ASN A 166 -9.62 -4.71 -14.36
CA ASN A 166 -10.07 -3.34 -14.62
C ASN A 166 -9.49 -2.34 -13.61
N ILE A 167 -9.52 -2.64 -12.31
CA ILE A 167 -8.92 -1.78 -11.29
C ILE A 167 -7.41 -1.60 -11.53
N GLN A 168 -6.70 -2.67 -11.89
CA GLN A 168 -5.28 -2.58 -12.24
C GLN A 168 -5.05 -1.74 -13.49
N HIS A 169 -5.90 -1.86 -14.51
CA HIS A 169 -5.83 -1.05 -15.72
C HIS A 169 -6.05 0.43 -15.43
N ASP A 170 -7.08 0.77 -14.64
CA ASP A 170 -7.39 2.14 -14.25
C ASP A 170 -6.23 2.77 -13.46
N LEU A 171 -5.63 2.03 -12.53
CA LEU A 171 -4.45 2.48 -11.78
C LEU A 171 -3.24 2.72 -12.69
N ILE A 172 -3.02 1.87 -13.69
CA ILE A 172 -1.95 2.06 -14.67
C ILE A 172 -2.18 3.34 -15.49
N LEU A 173 -3.42 3.62 -15.88
CA LEU A 173 -3.77 4.84 -16.61
C LEU A 173 -3.56 6.09 -15.74
N GLU A 174 -4.00 6.06 -14.48
CA GLU A 174 -3.80 7.16 -13.52
C GLU A 174 -2.31 7.43 -13.30
N HIS A 175 -1.50 6.38 -13.11
CA HIS A 175 -0.04 6.52 -13.01
C HIS A 175 0.60 7.09 -14.27
N HIS A 176 0.13 6.71 -15.47
CA HIS A 176 0.61 7.29 -16.72
C HIS A 176 0.27 8.78 -16.82
N GLU A 177 -0.96 9.17 -16.47
CA GLU A 177 -1.39 10.57 -16.48
C GLU A 177 -0.58 11.41 -15.49
N ALA A 178 -0.41 10.93 -14.26
CA ALA A 178 0.41 11.58 -13.24
C ALA A 178 1.87 11.74 -13.69
N PHE A 179 2.44 10.71 -14.33
CA PHE A 179 3.79 10.77 -14.88
C PHE A 179 3.89 11.80 -16.03
N HIS A 180 2.90 11.86 -16.92
CA HIS A 180 2.85 12.87 -17.98
C HIS A 180 2.73 14.29 -17.43
N ALA A 181 1.89 14.51 -16.42
CA ALA A 181 1.76 15.81 -15.75
C ALA A 181 3.08 16.22 -15.07
N TYR A 182 3.73 15.29 -14.35
CA TYR A 182 5.04 15.53 -13.74
C TYR A 182 6.11 15.89 -14.79
N LYS A 183 6.14 15.15 -15.91
CA LYS A 183 7.07 15.42 -17.01
C LYS A 183 6.84 16.80 -17.62
N ALA A 184 5.59 17.20 -17.83
CA ALA A 184 5.24 18.52 -18.36
C ALA A 184 5.66 19.64 -17.40
N GLN A 185 5.39 19.49 -16.09
CA GLN A 185 5.82 20.46 -15.08
C GLN A 185 7.34 20.56 -15.00
N THR A 186 8.04 19.44 -15.07
CA THR A 186 9.52 19.39 -15.00
C THR A 186 10.14 20.02 -16.24
N ALA A 187 9.60 19.76 -17.43
CA ALA A 187 10.07 20.38 -18.67
C ALA A 187 9.94 21.92 -18.64
N ALA A 188 8.83 22.45 -18.11
CA ALA A 188 8.66 23.89 -17.92
C ALA A 188 9.72 24.48 -16.97
N LYS A 189 9.93 23.83 -15.81
CA LYS A 189 10.96 24.25 -14.85
C LYS A 189 12.39 24.20 -15.42
N ILE A 190 12.71 23.18 -16.23
CA ILE A 190 14.01 23.07 -16.91
C ILE A 190 14.20 24.27 -17.85
N LYS A 191 13.19 24.61 -18.65
CA LYS A 191 13.24 25.76 -19.55
C LYS A 191 13.42 27.08 -18.81
N ASP A 192 12.77 27.24 -17.64
CA ASP A 192 12.96 28.43 -16.81
C ASP A 192 14.38 28.50 -16.22
N ILE A 193 14.95 27.36 -15.82
CA ILE A 193 16.35 27.27 -15.36
C ILE A 193 17.32 27.64 -16.49
N GLU A 194 17.10 27.13 -17.71
CA GLU A 194 17.90 27.49 -18.88
C GLU A 194 17.83 28.99 -19.17
N ALA A 195 16.64 29.59 -19.15
CA ALA A 195 16.47 31.03 -19.34
C ALA A 195 17.15 31.87 -18.24
N LEU A 196 17.08 31.43 -16.98
CA LEU A 196 17.80 32.06 -15.88
C LEU A 196 19.31 31.93 -16.04
N GLN A 197 19.81 30.78 -16.46
CA GLN A 197 21.24 30.54 -16.72
C GLN A 197 21.75 31.42 -17.87
N GLU A 198 20.99 31.57 -18.95
CA GLU A 198 21.30 32.51 -20.03
C GLU A 198 21.34 33.95 -19.53
N ARG A 199 20.36 34.36 -18.70
CA ARG A 199 20.32 35.71 -18.12
C ARG A 199 21.53 35.98 -17.21
N VAL A 200 21.88 35.03 -16.35
CA VAL A 200 23.08 35.13 -15.49
C VAL A 200 24.34 35.23 -16.34
N SER A 201 24.44 34.45 -17.42
CA SER A 201 25.57 34.49 -18.34
C SER A 201 25.69 35.86 -19.02
N ARG A 202 24.56 36.43 -19.51
CA ARG A 202 24.51 37.78 -20.09
C ARG A 202 24.92 38.85 -19.10
N LEU A 203 24.36 38.83 -17.88
CA LEU A 203 24.71 39.80 -16.82
C LEU A 203 26.19 39.68 -16.40
N THR A 204 26.74 38.47 -16.39
CA THR A 204 28.16 38.25 -16.09
C THR A 204 29.06 38.88 -17.16
N LEU A 205 28.69 38.74 -18.44
CA LEU A 205 29.40 39.36 -19.55
C LEU A 205 29.27 40.89 -19.52
N GLU A 206 28.08 41.41 -19.27
CA GLU A 206 27.84 42.85 -19.12
C GLU A 206 28.64 43.44 -17.95
N LYS A 207 28.66 42.77 -16.79
CA LYS A 207 29.49 43.16 -15.65
C LYS A 207 30.99 43.15 -16.01
N GLY A 208 31.44 42.17 -16.80
CA GLY A 208 32.79 42.12 -17.32
C GLY A 208 33.11 43.35 -18.18
N ASN A 209 32.24 43.67 -19.13
CA ASN A 209 32.40 44.83 -20.01
C ASN A 209 32.40 46.16 -19.23
N LEU A 210 31.49 46.31 -18.26
CA LEU A 210 31.46 47.50 -17.41
C LEU A 210 32.76 47.64 -16.60
N ARG A 211 33.31 46.54 -16.09
CA ARG A 211 34.59 46.57 -15.37
C ARG A 211 35.73 47.00 -16.29
N THR A 212 35.79 46.47 -17.52
CA THR A 212 36.80 46.90 -18.50
C THR A 212 36.66 48.37 -18.88
N GLU A 213 35.43 48.89 -18.97
CA GLU A 213 35.21 50.30 -19.27
C GLU A 213 35.61 51.20 -18.09
N VAL A 214 35.30 50.79 -16.85
CA VAL A 214 35.77 51.49 -15.64
C VAL A 214 37.30 51.51 -15.58
N ASP A 215 37.96 50.39 -15.85
CA ASP A 215 39.43 50.32 -15.86
C ASP A 215 40.02 51.25 -16.94
N LYS A 216 39.37 51.33 -18.10
CA LYS A 216 39.78 52.25 -19.18
C LYS A 216 39.60 53.72 -18.81
N TYR A 217 38.49 54.10 -18.18
CA TYR A 217 38.29 55.47 -17.69
C TYR A 217 39.30 55.83 -16.59
N MET A 218 39.63 54.87 -15.71
CA MET A 218 40.66 55.05 -14.69
C MET A 218 42.04 55.32 -15.33
N GLN A 219 42.43 54.55 -16.35
CA GLN A 219 43.66 54.79 -17.09
C GLN A 219 43.69 56.14 -17.81
N LEU A 220 42.56 56.58 -18.38
CA LEU A 220 42.46 57.90 -19.00
C LEU A 220 42.64 59.02 -17.97
N LEU A 221 42.02 58.88 -16.80
CA LEU A 221 42.15 59.85 -15.70
C LEU A 221 43.59 59.92 -15.17
N GLU A 222 44.26 58.78 -14.98
CA GLU A 222 45.67 58.74 -14.58
C GLU A 222 46.57 59.42 -15.63
N LYS A 223 46.29 59.19 -16.91
CA LYS A 223 47.03 59.85 -18.00
C LYS A 223 46.80 61.35 -18.00
N GLU A 224 45.57 61.81 -17.78
CA GLU A 224 45.24 63.24 -17.71
C GLU A 224 45.96 63.91 -16.53
N HIS A 225 45.95 63.30 -15.34
CA HIS A 225 46.71 63.79 -14.20
C HIS A 225 48.23 63.82 -14.46
N ALA A 226 48.77 62.82 -15.17
CA ALA A 226 50.17 62.83 -15.57
C ALA A 226 50.48 63.99 -16.53
N THR A 227 49.60 64.27 -17.50
CA THR A 227 49.76 65.41 -18.41
C THR A 227 49.61 66.75 -17.70
N GLU A 228 48.64 66.89 -16.80
CA GLU A 228 48.43 68.10 -16.00
C GLU A 228 49.66 68.41 -15.12
N ALA A 229 50.25 67.37 -14.50
CA ALA A 229 51.48 67.52 -13.74
C ALA A 229 52.68 67.94 -14.61
N GLU A 230 52.75 67.47 -15.87
CA GLU A 230 53.78 67.90 -16.82
C GLU A 230 53.55 69.35 -17.28
N ASP A 231 52.31 69.73 -17.55
CA ASP A 231 51.94 71.08 -17.96
C ASP A 231 52.15 72.10 -16.83
N LEU A 232 51.85 71.74 -15.57
CA LEU A 232 52.21 72.54 -14.39
C LEU A 232 53.73 72.75 -14.29
N ARG A 233 54.54 71.71 -14.53
CA ARG A 233 56.01 71.87 -14.55
C ARG A 233 56.48 72.80 -15.67
N LYS A 234 55.87 72.74 -16.85
CA LYS A 234 56.17 73.66 -17.96
C LYS A 234 55.74 75.08 -17.63
N ALA A 235 54.57 75.27 -17.02
CA ALA A 235 54.09 76.56 -16.55
C ALA A 235 55.03 77.16 -15.50
N ASP A 236 55.48 76.37 -14.52
CA ASP A 236 56.47 76.80 -13.52
C ASP A 236 57.81 77.18 -14.15
N ALA A 237 58.26 76.45 -15.19
CA ALA A 237 59.47 76.78 -15.92
C ALA A 237 59.32 78.12 -16.68
N MET A 238 58.21 78.32 -17.39
CA MET A 238 57.90 79.58 -18.08
C MET A 238 57.74 80.75 -17.09
N GLN A 239 57.14 80.51 -15.93
CA GLN A 239 57.04 81.49 -14.85
C GLN A 239 58.43 81.94 -14.40
N LYS A 240 59.36 81.00 -14.18
CA LYS A 240 60.76 81.32 -13.84
C LYS A 240 61.47 82.09 -14.95
N GLU A 241 61.29 81.70 -16.22
CA GLU A 241 61.84 82.43 -17.35
C GLU A 241 61.30 83.87 -17.39
N LEU A 242 60.00 84.06 -17.22
CA LEU A 242 59.39 85.39 -17.14
C LEU A 242 59.92 86.20 -15.96
N GLU A 243 60.13 85.60 -14.79
CA GLU A 243 60.76 86.28 -13.65
C GLU A 243 62.20 86.70 -13.97
N THR A 244 62.99 85.86 -14.66
CA THR A 244 64.34 86.24 -15.10
C THR A 244 64.34 87.36 -16.13
N ILE A 245 63.41 87.34 -17.08
CA ILE A 245 63.24 88.41 -18.07
C ILE A 245 62.78 89.69 -17.37
N ALA A 246 61.83 89.61 -16.43
CA ALA A 246 61.37 90.76 -15.67
C ALA A 246 62.50 91.38 -14.83
N ALA A 247 63.37 90.56 -14.24
CA ALA A 247 64.58 91.02 -13.54
C ALA A 247 65.56 91.71 -14.51
N SER A 248 65.80 91.10 -15.68
CA SER A 248 66.62 91.69 -16.74
C SER A 248 66.06 93.04 -17.24
N ASN A 249 64.74 93.12 -17.44
CA ASN A 249 64.05 94.35 -17.83
C ASN A 249 64.15 95.44 -16.75
N LYS A 250 64.06 95.09 -15.47
CA LYS A 250 64.31 96.03 -14.37
C LYS A 250 65.73 96.57 -14.42
N GLN A 251 66.71 95.73 -14.74
CA GLN A 251 68.11 96.14 -14.86
C GLN A 251 68.34 97.06 -16.07
N LEU A 252 67.72 96.73 -17.22
CA LEU A 252 67.71 97.61 -18.39
C LEU A 252 66.99 98.93 -18.12
N LEU A 253 65.91 98.94 -17.34
CA LEU A 253 65.22 100.17 -16.92
C LEU A 253 66.13 101.05 -16.06
N VAL A 254 66.88 100.48 -15.12
CA VAL A 254 67.88 101.22 -14.33
C VAL A 254 68.98 101.77 -15.25
N GLU A 255 69.39 101.02 -16.27
CA GLU A 255 70.37 101.47 -17.26
C GLU A 255 69.81 102.58 -18.17
N VAL A 256 68.54 102.47 -18.58
CA VAL A 256 67.81 103.52 -19.29
C VAL A 256 67.64 104.76 -18.41
N ASP A 257 67.36 104.61 -17.12
CA ASP A 257 67.27 105.74 -16.18
C ASP A 257 68.64 106.38 -15.95
N ALA A 258 69.73 105.61 -15.90
CA ALA A 258 71.10 106.14 -15.87
C ALA A 258 71.48 106.85 -17.18
N LEU A 259 71.03 106.33 -18.33
CA LEU A 259 71.18 106.97 -19.63
C LEU A 259 70.28 108.21 -19.76
N ARG A 260 69.07 108.21 -19.18
CA ARG A 260 68.20 109.38 -19.07
C ARG A 260 68.82 110.43 -18.16
N GLN A 261 69.43 110.06 -17.04
CA GLN A 261 70.18 111.00 -16.19
C GLN A 261 71.35 111.65 -16.94
N LYS A 262 72.03 110.90 -17.81
CA LYS A 262 73.05 111.43 -18.74
C LYS A 262 72.47 112.25 -19.90
N LEU A 263 71.27 111.92 -20.36
CA LEU A 263 70.55 112.65 -21.41
C LEU A 263 69.92 113.94 -20.88
N GLU A 264 69.50 113.96 -19.62
CA GLU A 264 68.92 115.07 -18.88
C GLU A 264 69.99 116.10 -18.47
N GLU A 265 71.26 115.70 -18.39
CA GLU A 265 72.43 116.59 -18.41
C GLU A 265 72.67 117.23 -19.80
N HIS A 266 72.18 116.61 -20.87
CA HIS A 266 72.49 116.98 -22.26
C HIS A 266 71.31 117.64 -23.01
N GLN A 267 70.13 117.75 -22.41
CA GLN A 267 68.90 118.13 -23.10
C GLN A 267 68.02 119.12 -22.31
N GLY A 268 68.64 120.16 -21.74
CA GLY A 268 67.94 121.38 -21.36
C GLY A 268 67.58 122.25 -22.56
N LYS A 269 66.60 121.83 -23.38
CA LYS A 269 65.78 122.71 -24.25
C LYS A 269 64.61 121.95 -24.93
N THR A 270 63.43 122.57 -24.83
CA THR A 270 62.19 122.45 -25.63
C THR A 270 61.11 121.38 -25.28
N ASN A 271 60.12 121.85 -24.51
CA ASN A 271 58.67 121.97 -24.75
C ASN A 271 57.84 120.90 -25.51
N THR A 272 56.95 120.28 -24.71
CA THR A 272 55.46 120.24 -24.74
C THR A 272 54.62 119.82 -25.97
N ASP A 273 53.71 118.88 -25.64
CA ASP A 273 52.31 118.66 -26.06
C ASP A 273 51.94 117.90 -27.34
N GLN A 274 51.41 116.69 -27.15
CA GLN A 274 50.22 116.14 -27.83
C GLN A 274 49.70 114.86 -27.14
N GLN A 275 48.97 115.02 -26.02
CA GLN A 275 48.33 113.91 -25.29
C GLN A 275 46.81 114.09 -25.23
N SER A 276 46.14 114.06 -26.38
CA SER A 276 44.66 114.19 -26.42
C SER A 276 43.97 113.52 -27.61
N THR A 277 44.56 112.46 -28.17
CA THR A 277 43.94 111.64 -29.24
C THR A 277 43.90 110.14 -28.95
N GLU A 278 44.76 109.61 -28.06
CA GLU A 278 44.74 108.19 -27.67
C GLU A 278 43.62 107.84 -26.67
N LYS A 279 43.23 108.77 -25.79
CA LYS A 279 42.18 108.53 -24.78
C LYS A 279 40.81 108.25 -25.40
N LEU A 280 40.48 108.84 -26.56
CA LEU A 280 39.23 108.59 -27.28
C LEU A 280 39.22 107.20 -27.95
N LYS A 281 40.36 106.68 -28.42
CA LYS A 281 40.50 105.31 -28.92
C LYS A 281 40.36 104.28 -27.80
N LEU A 282 40.93 104.57 -26.62
CA LEU A 282 40.86 103.69 -25.45
C LEU A 282 39.41 103.53 -24.93
N ILE A 283 38.66 104.62 -24.84
CA ILE A 283 37.25 104.61 -24.39
C ILE A 283 36.36 103.86 -25.41
N THR A 284 36.63 104.01 -26.71
CA THR A 284 35.89 103.29 -27.76
C THR A 284 36.20 101.78 -27.73
N GLY A 285 37.44 101.40 -27.45
CA GLY A 285 37.84 100.00 -27.24
C GLY A 285 37.22 99.37 -25.98
N GLN A 286 37.17 100.12 -24.88
CA GLN A 286 36.51 99.67 -23.63
C GLN A 286 35.01 99.46 -23.81
N LEU A 287 34.33 100.35 -24.56
CA LEU A 287 32.91 100.20 -24.88
C LEU A 287 32.64 98.96 -25.78
N ALA A 288 33.55 98.63 -26.68
CA ALA A 288 33.44 97.44 -27.53
C ALA A 288 33.60 96.14 -26.72
N GLU A 289 34.54 96.10 -25.76
CA GLU A 289 34.71 94.97 -24.86
C GLU A 289 33.54 94.82 -23.87
N GLU A 290 33.02 95.91 -23.30
CA GLU A 290 31.79 95.91 -22.48
C GLU A 290 30.57 95.33 -23.23
N ARG A 291 30.43 95.63 -24.52
CA ARG A 291 29.36 95.04 -25.35
C ARG A 291 29.57 93.55 -25.58
N LYS A 292 30.82 93.12 -25.77
CA LYS A 292 31.19 91.71 -25.93
C LYS A 292 30.98 90.90 -24.65
N THR A 293 31.33 91.46 -23.49
CA THR A 293 31.06 90.84 -22.17
C THR A 293 29.56 90.77 -21.90
N THR A 294 28.80 91.81 -22.23
CA THR A 294 27.33 91.82 -22.10
C THR A 294 26.67 90.75 -22.98
N ALA A 295 27.12 90.62 -24.23
CA ALA A 295 26.63 89.57 -25.14
C ALA A 295 26.98 88.16 -24.64
N ALA A 296 28.20 87.96 -24.12
CA ALA A 296 28.62 86.70 -23.52
C ALA A 296 27.81 86.35 -22.26
N LEU A 297 27.48 87.34 -21.44
CA LEU A 297 26.62 87.16 -20.26
C LEU A 297 25.18 86.80 -20.65
N MET A 298 24.60 87.45 -21.66
CA MET A 298 23.28 87.07 -22.17
C MET A 298 23.26 85.63 -22.69
N ALA A 299 24.28 85.21 -23.45
CA ALA A 299 24.40 83.83 -23.92
C ALA A 299 24.54 82.83 -22.75
N LYS A 300 25.21 83.21 -21.66
CA LYS A 300 25.32 82.38 -20.46
C LYS A 300 23.99 82.29 -19.72
N ILE A 301 23.21 83.37 -19.66
CA ILE A 301 21.86 83.38 -19.05
C ILE A 301 20.92 82.48 -19.85
N THR A 302 20.93 82.53 -21.18
CA THR A 302 20.09 81.65 -22.00
C THR A 302 20.47 80.18 -21.82
N ASN A 303 21.77 79.85 -21.82
CA ASN A 303 22.25 78.49 -21.56
C ASN A 303 21.87 77.99 -20.15
N LEU A 304 21.95 78.87 -19.14
CA LEU A 304 21.51 78.54 -17.78
C LEU A 304 20.00 78.28 -17.73
N GLY A 305 19.19 79.09 -18.43
CA GLY A 305 17.74 78.87 -18.52
C GLY A 305 17.37 77.54 -19.19
N GLU A 306 18.07 77.17 -20.26
CA GLU A 306 17.92 75.85 -20.90
C GLU A 306 18.33 74.71 -19.96
N SER A 307 19.45 74.86 -19.25
CA SER A 307 19.92 73.87 -18.27
C SER A 307 18.95 73.70 -17.10
N GLU A 308 18.34 74.78 -16.61
CA GLU A 308 17.33 74.74 -15.54
C GLU A 308 16.06 74.02 -16.02
N HIS A 309 15.62 74.30 -17.25
CA HIS A 309 14.46 73.63 -17.84
C HIS A 309 14.68 72.12 -17.99
N ILE A 310 15.87 71.69 -18.46
CA ILE A 310 16.25 70.27 -18.54
C ILE A 310 16.26 69.64 -17.14
N ALA A 311 16.89 70.30 -16.16
CA ALA A 311 16.94 69.80 -14.79
C ALA A 311 15.54 69.64 -14.17
N ARG A 312 14.59 70.54 -14.47
CA ARG A 312 13.18 70.40 -14.04
C ARG A 312 12.50 69.20 -14.68
N LEU A 313 12.69 68.97 -15.98
CA LEU A 313 12.13 67.81 -16.67
C LEU A 313 12.67 66.49 -16.11
N ASP A 314 13.98 66.43 -15.83
CA ASP A 314 14.61 65.27 -15.23
C ASP A 314 14.11 65.02 -13.79
N ALA A 315 13.94 66.09 -13.00
CA ALA A 315 13.36 65.99 -11.66
C ALA A 315 11.91 65.48 -11.69
N ASP A 316 11.09 65.95 -12.63
CA ASP A 316 9.71 65.45 -12.80
C ASP A 316 9.67 63.99 -13.27
N LYS A 317 10.60 63.59 -14.14
CA LYS A 317 10.76 62.20 -14.57
C LYS A 317 11.15 61.30 -13.39
N ALA A 318 12.17 61.68 -12.62
CA ALA A 318 12.62 60.95 -11.44
C ALA A 318 11.49 60.82 -10.39
N LYS A 319 10.68 61.88 -10.21
CA LYS A 319 9.53 61.85 -9.29
C LYS A 319 8.45 60.85 -9.74
N LYS A 320 8.16 60.79 -11.05
CA LYS A 320 7.22 59.80 -11.61
C LYS A 320 7.76 58.38 -11.43
N GLU A 321 9.04 58.16 -11.75
CA GLU A 321 9.70 56.86 -11.57
C GLU A 321 9.67 56.42 -10.10
N HIS A 322 10.01 57.30 -9.17
CA HIS A 322 9.94 57.03 -7.73
C HIS A 322 8.51 56.68 -7.27
N LYS A 323 7.49 57.39 -7.76
CA LYS A 323 6.09 57.05 -7.46
C LYS A 323 5.73 55.64 -7.94
N THR A 324 6.06 55.31 -9.19
CA THR A 324 5.78 53.96 -9.73
C THR A 324 6.55 52.87 -8.99
N LEU A 325 7.78 53.15 -8.55
CA LEU A 325 8.59 52.20 -7.79
C LEU A 325 8.01 51.98 -6.38
N SER A 326 7.58 53.05 -5.72
CA SER A 326 6.89 52.99 -4.43
C SER A 326 5.60 52.17 -4.51
N GLU A 327 4.80 52.35 -5.56
CA GLU A 327 3.57 51.56 -5.78
C GLU A 327 3.90 50.08 -6.01
N LYS A 328 4.95 49.77 -6.79
CA LYS A 328 5.43 48.39 -6.98
C LYS A 328 5.85 47.74 -5.67
N TYR A 329 6.62 48.42 -4.83
CA TYR A 329 7.03 47.89 -3.54
C TYR A 329 5.84 47.66 -2.60
N SER A 330 4.88 48.59 -2.58
CA SER A 330 3.64 48.42 -1.80
C SER A 330 2.84 47.20 -2.25
N ASN A 331 2.69 47.00 -3.57
CA ASN A 331 1.99 45.85 -4.12
C ASN A 331 2.73 44.54 -3.81
N GLN A 332 4.05 44.53 -3.97
CA GLN A 332 4.87 43.36 -3.66
C GLN A 332 4.79 42.98 -2.17
N ALA A 333 4.80 43.97 -1.27
CA ALA A 333 4.61 43.72 0.16
C ALA A 333 3.22 43.11 0.46
N ALA A 334 2.17 43.59 -0.20
CA ALA A 334 0.82 43.04 -0.05
C ALA A 334 0.72 41.60 -0.60
N GLU A 335 1.37 41.29 -1.72
CA GLU A 335 1.44 39.94 -2.27
C GLU A 335 2.19 38.98 -1.34
N HIS A 336 3.34 39.40 -0.80
CA HIS A 336 4.08 38.61 0.19
C HIS A 336 3.26 38.34 1.44
N ALA A 337 2.52 39.33 1.95
CA ALA A 337 1.63 39.14 3.10
C ALA A 337 0.52 38.13 2.79
N LYS A 338 -0.11 38.21 1.61
CA LYS A 338 -1.14 37.25 1.17
C LYS A 338 -0.57 35.84 1.02
N ALA A 339 0.61 35.70 0.41
CA ALA A 339 1.29 34.42 0.26
C ALA A 339 1.65 33.80 1.62
N PHE A 340 2.09 34.61 2.58
CA PHE A 340 2.41 34.16 3.94
C PHE A 340 1.17 33.67 4.70
N VAL A 341 0.04 34.38 4.59
CA VAL A 341 -1.23 33.92 5.17
C VAL A 341 -1.68 32.59 4.55
N LYS A 342 -1.57 32.45 3.22
CA LYS A 342 -1.91 31.20 2.53
C LYS A 342 -0.99 30.04 2.97
N LEU A 343 0.31 30.28 3.10
CA LEU A 343 1.27 29.30 3.60
C LEU A 343 0.92 28.83 5.01
N LYS A 344 0.56 29.77 5.90
CA LYS A 344 0.15 29.45 7.27
C LYS A 344 -1.11 28.56 7.30
N GLU A 345 -2.08 28.83 6.43
CA GLU A 345 -3.29 28.01 6.37
C GLU A 345 -3.02 26.62 5.81
N GLN A 346 -2.23 26.50 4.74
CA GLN A 346 -1.78 25.22 4.21
C GLN A 346 -0.99 24.40 5.24
N SER A 347 -0.16 25.06 6.06
CA SER A 347 0.56 24.39 7.15
C SER A 347 -0.41 23.78 8.18
N LYS A 348 -1.50 24.48 8.53
CA LYS A 348 -2.52 23.92 9.43
C LYS A 348 -3.27 22.75 8.81
N GLU A 349 -3.59 22.82 7.52
CA GLU A 349 -4.22 21.72 6.80
C GLU A 349 -3.31 20.48 6.80
N ILE A 350 -2.00 20.66 6.55
CA ILE A 350 -1.00 19.59 6.62
C ILE A 350 -0.93 18.98 8.02
N ASP A 351 -0.91 19.81 9.07
CA ASP A 351 -0.91 19.32 10.46
C ASP A 351 -2.20 18.55 10.79
N GLY A 352 -3.35 19.02 10.29
CA GLY A 352 -4.63 18.32 10.40
C GLY A 352 -4.62 16.94 9.72
N LEU A 353 -4.12 16.88 8.49
CA LEU A 353 -3.97 15.62 7.74
C LEU A 353 -2.98 14.67 8.43
N LYS A 354 -1.87 15.19 8.95
CA LYS A 354 -0.88 14.40 9.69
C LYS A 354 -1.48 13.77 10.96
N ASN A 355 -2.30 14.53 11.70
CA ASN A 355 -3.04 14.00 12.84
C ASN A 355 -4.06 12.94 12.41
N GLY A 356 -4.74 13.14 11.27
CA GLY A 356 -5.64 12.15 10.67
C GLY A 356 -4.94 10.84 10.30
N ILE A 357 -3.77 10.90 9.67
CA ILE A 357 -2.93 9.75 9.34
C ILE A 357 -2.52 9.01 10.63
N GLY A 358 -2.10 9.73 11.67
CA GLY A 358 -1.74 9.13 12.96
C GLY A 358 -2.90 8.37 13.61
N ARG A 359 -4.13 8.91 13.53
CA ARG A 359 -5.33 8.22 14.03
C ARG A 359 -5.64 6.96 13.24
N LEU A 360 -5.62 7.04 11.90
CA LEU A 360 -5.87 5.89 11.03
C LEU A 360 -4.83 4.78 11.20
N GLN A 361 -3.56 5.15 11.40
CA GLN A 361 -2.50 4.18 11.71
C GLN A 361 -2.79 3.45 13.02
N LYS A 362 -3.22 4.17 14.07
CA LYS A 362 -3.58 3.57 15.35
C LYS A 362 -4.77 2.61 15.21
N GLU A 363 -5.83 3.03 14.51
CA GLU A 363 -6.98 2.17 14.21
C GLU A 363 -6.58 0.92 13.43
N ASN A 364 -5.69 1.04 12.45
CA ASN A 364 -5.21 -0.09 11.66
C ASN A 364 -4.40 -1.08 12.53
N THR A 365 -3.54 -0.59 13.44
CA THR A 365 -2.84 -1.47 14.39
C THR A 365 -3.81 -2.19 15.34
N GLU A 366 -4.89 -1.54 15.77
CA GLU A 366 -5.90 -2.17 16.62
C GLU A 366 -6.71 -3.23 15.85
N LEU A 367 -7.07 -2.96 14.59
CA LEU A 367 -7.73 -3.94 13.72
C LEU A 367 -6.84 -5.16 13.44
N GLN A 368 -5.54 -4.95 13.20
CA GLN A 368 -4.58 -6.05 13.07
C GLN A 368 -4.49 -6.89 14.34
N GLN A 369 -4.50 -6.28 15.52
CA GLN A 369 -4.55 -7.01 16.79
C GLN A 369 -5.85 -7.80 16.95
N ARG A 370 -7.00 -7.23 16.55
CA ARG A 370 -8.29 -7.93 16.57
C ARG A 370 -8.31 -9.12 15.61
N LEU A 371 -7.75 -8.97 14.41
CA LEU A 371 -7.59 -10.08 13.45
C LEU A 371 -6.72 -11.20 14.03
N ALA A 372 -5.60 -10.88 14.67
CA ALA A 372 -4.76 -11.88 15.32
C ALA A 372 -5.52 -12.64 16.44
N LYS A 373 -6.34 -11.94 17.24
CA LYS A 373 -7.20 -12.59 18.24
C LYS A 373 -8.25 -13.49 17.61
N LEU A 374 -8.85 -13.08 16.49
CA LEU A 374 -9.82 -13.90 15.76
C LEU A 374 -9.18 -15.20 15.27
N THR A 375 -7.96 -15.14 14.73
CA THR A 375 -7.24 -16.35 14.32
C THR A 375 -6.94 -17.29 15.49
N ASP A 376 -6.63 -16.79 16.69
CA ASP A 376 -6.42 -17.63 17.89
C ASP A 376 -7.74 -18.30 18.33
N ILE A 377 -8.87 -17.60 18.21
CA ILE A 377 -10.20 -18.15 18.47
C ILE A 377 -10.54 -19.24 17.46
N ASP A 378 -10.30 -19.04 16.16
CA ASP A 378 -10.55 -20.06 15.13
C ASP A 378 -9.73 -21.34 15.40
N HIS A 379 -8.46 -21.22 15.81
CA HIS A 379 -7.66 -22.38 16.21
C HIS A 379 -8.25 -23.11 17.43
N GLN A 380 -8.79 -22.37 18.40
CA GLN A 380 -9.47 -22.95 19.56
C GLN A 380 -10.76 -23.66 19.15
N VAL A 381 -11.54 -23.11 18.22
CA VAL A 381 -12.74 -23.74 17.67
C VAL A 381 -12.39 -25.05 16.95
N ILE A 382 -11.40 -25.04 16.07
CA ILE A 382 -10.94 -26.25 15.38
C ILE A 382 -10.50 -27.33 16.38
N LYS A 383 -9.81 -26.93 17.46
CA LYS A 383 -9.40 -27.86 18.52
C LYS A 383 -10.61 -28.45 19.25
N LEU A 384 -11.58 -27.62 19.61
CA LEU A 384 -12.81 -28.06 20.27
C LEU A 384 -13.63 -28.99 19.37
N ASP A 385 -13.73 -28.71 18.07
CA ASP A 385 -14.41 -29.59 17.12
C ASP A 385 -13.72 -30.95 17.01
N HIS A 386 -12.39 -30.98 17.06
CA HIS A 386 -11.64 -32.23 17.12
C HIS A 386 -11.90 -33.03 18.41
N GLU A 387 -11.82 -32.37 19.57
CA GLU A 387 -12.15 -32.97 20.87
C GLU A 387 -13.60 -33.48 20.90
N ASN A 388 -14.54 -32.78 20.25
CA ASN A 388 -15.94 -33.18 20.17
C ASN A 388 -16.16 -34.39 19.25
N LEU A 389 -15.41 -34.49 18.15
CA LEU A 389 -15.38 -35.68 17.28
C LEU A 389 -14.84 -36.90 18.04
N GLU A 390 -13.76 -36.75 18.81
CA GLU A 390 -13.21 -37.83 19.65
C GLU A 390 -14.22 -38.29 20.70
N LEU A 391 -14.85 -37.35 21.41
CA LEU A 391 -15.89 -37.65 22.40
C LEU A 391 -17.10 -38.33 21.76
N SER A 392 -17.53 -37.89 20.58
CA SER A 392 -18.62 -38.53 19.82
C SER A 392 -18.25 -39.97 19.45
N GLY A 393 -17.00 -40.20 19.02
CA GLY A 393 -16.44 -41.53 18.78
C GLY A 393 -16.49 -42.41 20.02
N LEU A 394 -16.03 -41.91 21.17
CA LEU A 394 -16.08 -42.62 22.45
C LEU A 394 -17.52 -42.96 22.87
N VAL A 395 -18.46 -42.02 22.72
CA VAL A 395 -19.88 -42.25 23.01
C VAL A 395 -20.46 -43.34 22.11
N SER A 396 -20.13 -43.35 20.82
CA SER A 396 -20.56 -44.41 19.90
C SER A 396 -20.02 -45.77 20.31
N SER A 397 -18.74 -45.86 20.70
CA SER A 397 -18.12 -47.10 21.16
C SER A 397 -18.75 -47.61 22.45
N LEU A 398 -18.95 -46.73 23.45
CA LEU A 398 -19.59 -47.08 24.71
C LEU A 398 -21.05 -47.52 24.49
N THR A 399 -21.77 -46.91 23.55
CA THR A 399 -23.14 -47.30 23.20
C THR A 399 -23.16 -48.71 22.58
N SER A 400 -22.21 -49.04 21.72
CA SER A 400 -22.05 -50.40 21.18
C SER A 400 -21.70 -51.42 22.27
N GLN A 401 -20.79 -51.08 23.19
CA GLN A 401 -20.43 -51.96 24.31
C GLN A 401 -21.61 -52.18 25.26
N LEU A 402 -22.37 -51.13 25.56
CA LEU A 402 -23.55 -51.22 26.41
C LEU A 402 -24.63 -52.11 25.77
N LYS A 403 -24.82 -52.01 24.45
CA LYS A 403 -25.73 -52.89 23.71
C LYS A 403 -25.27 -54.35 23.74
N ALA A 404 -23.98 -54.62 23.53
CA ALA A 404 -23.42 -55.96 23.62
C ALA A 404 -23.59 -56.57 25.02
N ALA A 405 -23.28 -55.81 26.07
CA ALA A 405 -23.48 -56.24 27.46
C ALA A 405 -24.97 -56.48 27.76
N GLN A 406 -25.87 -55.67 27.22
CA GLN A 406 -27.32 -55.84 27.39
C GLN A 406 -27.86 -57.08 26.68
N ASP A 407 -27.34 -57.41 25.50
CA ASP A 407 -27.64 -58.65 24.79
C ASP A 407 -27.14 -59.88 25.58
N GLU A 408 -25.94 -59.79 26.17
CA GLU A 408 -25.35 -60.84 27.01
C GLU A 408 -26.12 -61.06 28.32
N VAL A 409 -26.58 -59.98 28.98
CA VAL A 409 -27.48 -60.05 30.14
C VAL A 409 -28.82 -60.69 29.75
N SER A 410 -29.35 -60.38 28.57
CA SER A 410 -30.58 -61.00 28.08
C SER A 410 -30.38 -62.49 27.85
N ASN A 411 -29.25 -62.89 27.27
CA ASN A 411 -28.93 -64.28 26.98
C ASN A 411 -28.71 -65.09 28.27
N THR A 412 -27.94 -64.57 29.22
CA THR A 412 -27.75 -65.20 30.55
C THR A 412 -29.04 -65.29 31.34
N ARG A 413 -29.96 -64.32 31.18
CA ARG A 413 -31.31 -64.41 31.76
C ARG A 413 -32.11 -65.56 31.13
N PHE A 414 -32.08 -65.73 29.81
CA PHE A 414 -32.70 -66.89 29.15
C PHE A 414 -32.10 -68.21 29.62
N GLU A 415 -30.78 -68.30 29.74
CA GLU A 415 -30.09 -69.48 30.28
C GLU A 415 -30.47 -69.77 31.73
N LYS A 416 -30.54 -68.74 32.58
CA LYS A 416 -31.00 -68.86 33.97
C LYS A 416 -32.44 -69.37 34.04
N GLU A 417 -33.33 -68.85 33.21
CA GLU A 417 -34.73 -69.30 33.13
C GLU A 417 -34.82 -70.77 32.69
N ALA A 418 -34.01 -71.16 31.69
CA ALA A 418 -33.93 -72.53 31.20
C ALA A 418 -33.37 -73.49 32.27
N LEU A 419 -32.30 -73.09 32.97
CA LEU A 419 -31.73 -73.83 34.09
C LEU A 419 -32.71 -73.92 35.26
N SER A 420 -33.43 -72.85 35.60
CA SER A 420 -34.45 -72.83 36.65
C SER A 420 -35.55 -73.84 36.35
N LYS A 421 -36.06 -73.87 35.10
CA LYS A 421 -37.02 -74.89 34.66
C LYS A 421 -36.47 -76.31 34.76
N LYS A 422 -35.18 -76.49 34.47
CA LYS A 422 -34.50 -77.79 34.58
C LYS A 422 -34.29 -78.23 36.03
N VAL A 423 -33.98 -77.29 36.92
CA VAL A 423 -33.92 -77.54 38.37
C VAL A 423 -35.29 -77.90 38.91
N GLU A 424 -36.34 -77.22 38.46
CA GLU A 424 -37.71 -77.49 38.92
C GLU A 424 -38.30 -78.79 38.35
N SER A 425 -37.87 -79.22 37.16
CA SER A 425 -38.18 -80.56 36.66
C SER A 425 -37.40 -81.65 37.40
N LEU A 426 -36.13 -81.40 37.73
CA LEU A 426 -35.33 -82.30 38.57
C LEU A 426 -35.87 -82.38 40.01
N SER A 427 -36.33 -81.26 40.59
CA SER A 427 -36.93 -81.25 41.93
C SER A 427 -38.27 -81.96 41.97
N LYS A 428 -39.01 -82.01 40.85
CA LYS A 428 -40.21 -82.84 40.69
C LYS A 428 -39.89 -84.32 40.43
N ALA A 429 -38.69 -84.64 39.95
CA ALA A 429 -38.23 -86.01 39.70
C ALA A 429 -37.53 -86.66 40.90
N VAL A 430 -37.29 -85.90 41.98
CA VAL A 430 -36.68 -86.39 43.22
C VAL A 430 -37.76 -86.43 44.31
N GLU A 431 -38.30 -87.62 44.59
CA GLU A 431 -38.84 -87.89 45.93
C GLU A 431 -37.69 -88.00 46.93
N PRO A 432 -37.88 -87.55 48.19
CA PRO A 432 -36.79 -87.26 49.10
C PRO A 432 -36.20 -88.55 49.64
N THR A 433 -35.04 -88.91 49.13
CA THR A 433 -34.15 -89.86 49.78
C THR A 433 -32.73 -89.30 49.76
N ASP A 434 -32.11 -89.40 50.93
CA ASP A 434 -30.69 -89.21 51.23
C ASP A 434 -30.15 -87.79 51.46
N SER A 435 -29.39 -87.70 52.57
CA SER A 435 -28.81 -86.52 53.21
C SER A 435 -27.92 -85.65 52.32
N ASP A 436 -27.62 -86.09 51.09
CA ASP A 436 -26.75 -85.39 50.14
C ASP A 436 -27.47 -84.23 49.45
N THR A 437 -28.80 -84.27 49.30
CA THR A 437 -29.59 -83.15 48.76
C THR A 437 -29.67 -81.97 49.73
N ALA A 438 -29.76 -82.24 51.04
CA ALA A 438 -29.76 -81.20 52.06
C ALA A 438 -28.41 -80.46 52.12
N ASP A 439 -27.29 -81.17 51.94
CA ASP A 439 -25.96 -80.56 51.94
C ASP A 439 -25.66 -79.78 50.65
N LEU A 440 -26.23 -80.20 49.50
CA LEU A 440 -26.16 -79.44 48.26
C LEU A 440 -26.99 -78.14 48.33
N ILE A 441 -28.21 -78.21 48.89
CA ILE A 441 -29.07 -77.04 49.11
C ILE A 441 -28.39 -76.07 50.09
N ARG A 442 -27.75 -76.56 51.15
CA ARG A 442 -27.01 -75.73 52.11
C ARG A 442 -25.80 -75.05 51.47
N LYS A 443 -24.99 -75.77 50.68
CA LYS A 443 -23.86 -75.18 49.92
C LYS A 443 -24.33 -74.14 48.90
N GLN A 444 -25.49 -74.38 48.28
CA GLN A 444 -26.04 -73.46 47.28
C GLN A 444 -26.64 -72.21 47.94
N ALA A 445 -27.27 -72.34 49.10
CA ALA A 445 -27.72 -71.23 49.93
C ALA A 445 -26.54 -70.40 50.48
N GLU A 446 -25.46 -71.04 50.95
CA GLU A 446 -24.22 -70.34 51.34
C GLU A 446 -23.61 -69.57 50.16
N LYS A 447 -23.61 -70.14 48.96
CA LYS A 447 -23.10 -69.46 47.76
C LYS A 447 -23.96 -68.28 47.33
N ILE A 448 -25.29 -68.38 47.49
CA ILE A 448 -26.22 -67.26 47.24
C ILE A 448 -25.96 -66.14 48.26
N ALA A 449 -25.85 -66.47 49.55
CA ALA A 449 -25.57 -65.49 50.60
C ALA A 449 -24.22 -64.76 50.37
N VAL A 450 -23.18 -65.49 49.94
CA VAL A 450 -21.89 -64.88 49.58
C VAL A 450 -22.05 -63.94 48.38
N LEU A 451 -22.79 -64.34 47.35
CA LEU A 451 -23.00 -63.49 46.17
C LEU A 451 -23.82 -62.24 46.49
N GLU A 452 -24.87 -62.36 47.30
CA GLU A 452 -25.66 -61.21 47.78
C GLU A 452 -24.80 -60.25 48.59
N ASN A 453 -23.97 -60.76 49.50
CA ASN A 453 -23.06 -59.93 50.28
C ASN A 453 -22.01 -59.23 49.40
N THR A 454 -21.42 -59.93 48.41
CA THR A 454 -20.51 -59.28 47.46
C THR A 454 -21.22 -58.21 46.64
N LEU A 455 -22.46 -58.45 46.20
CA LEU A 455 -23.22 -57.48 45.42
C LEU A 455 -23.53 -56.22 46.24
N GLU A 456 -23.81 -56.38 47.53
CA GLU A 456 -23.99 -55.27 48.47
C GLU A 456 -22.68 -54.50 48.69
N GLU A 457 -21.56 -55.18 48.88
CA GLU A 457 -20.22 -54.57 48.98
C GLU A 457 -19.86 -53.76 47.71
N TRP A 458 -20.09 -54.30 46.52
CA TRP A 458 -19.86 -53.61 45.25
C TRP A 458 -20.79 -52.40 45.09
N THR A 459 -22.04 -52.51 45.54
CA THR A 459 -23.01 -51.41 45.51
C THR A 459 -22.59 -50.28 46.45
N ASP A 460 -22.10 -50.61 47.64
CA ASP A 460 -21.62 -49.63 48.60
C ASP A 460 -20.29 -48.99 48.19
N LEU A 461 -19.41 -49.74 47.51
CA LEU A 461 -18.19 -49.22 46.90
C LEU A 461 -18.51 -48.25 45.75
N ALA A 462 -19.48 -48.58 44.91
CA ALA A 462 -19.96 -47.70 43.84
C ALA A 462 -20.58 -46.40 44.41
N LYS A 463 -21.38 -46.49 45.47
CA LYS A 463 -21.93 -45.30 46.16
C LYS A 463 -20.84 -44.45 46.79
N ARG A 464 -19.83 -45.06 47.44
CA ARG A 464 -18.69 -44.35 48.05
C ARG A 464 -17.84 -43.65 46.99
N SER A 465 -17.44 -44.36 45.93
CA SER A 465 -16.64 -43.78 44.84
C SER A 465 -17.38 -42.65 44.11
N TYR A 466 -18.69 -42.78 43.87
CA TYR A 466 -19.49 -41.70 43.29
C TYR A 466 -19.59 -40.49 44.22
N LYS A 467 -19.71 -40.73 45.54
CA LYS A 467 -19.72 -39.65 46.54
C LYS A 467 -18.37 -38.93 46.60
N GLU A 468 -17.26 -39.68 46.65
CA GLU A 468 -15.90 -39.10 46.60
C GLU A 468 -15.66 -38.30 45.32
N TYR A 469 -16.08 -38.81 44.16
CA TYR A 469 -16.01 -38.07 42.91
C TYR A 469 -16.83 -36.77 42.96
N LYS A 470 -18.06 -36.83 43.47
CA LYS A 470 -18.94 -35.67 43.61
C LYS A 470 -18.37 -34.62 44.58
N ASP A 471 -17.78 -35.05 45.68
CA ASP A 471 -17.15 -34.19 46.67
C ASP A 471 -15.84 -33.58 46.15
N MET A 472 -15.12 -34.28 45.26
CA MET A 472 -13.89 -33.80 44.62
C MET A 472 -14.13 -32.93 43.38
N LEU A 473 -15.32 -32.99 42.78
CA LEU A 473 -15.68 -32.22 41.57
C LEU A 473 -15.46 -30.70 41.72
N PRO A 474 -15.80 -30.04 42.84
CA PRO A 474 -15.52 -28.62 43.03
C PRO A 474 -14.01 -28.33 43.04
N THR A 475 -13.23 -29.19 43.70
CA THR A 475 -11.76 -29.08 43.77
C THR A 475 -11.13 -29.23 42.38
N TYR A 476 -11.61 -30.19 41.57
CA TYR A 476 -11.16 -30.35 40.18
C TYR A 476 -11.51 -29.13 39.31
N LYS A 477 -12.73 -28.57 39.46
CA LYS A 477 -13.11 -27.34 38.76
C LYS A 477 -12.23 -26.17 39.15
N GLN A 478 -11.92 -26.03 40.43
CA GLN A 478 -11.05 -24.97 40.94
C GLN A 478 -9.61 -25.15 40.45
N ALA A 479 -9.09 -26.38 40.41
CA ALA A 479 -7.78 -26.69 39.84
C ALA A 479 -7.70 -26.37 38.33
N GLU A 480 -8.74 -26.70 37.57
CA GLU A 480 -8.82 -26.38 36.14
C GLU A 480 -8.90 -24.86 35.90
N GLN A 481 -9.56 -24.13 36.80
CA GLN A 481 -9.61 -22.67 36.74
C GLN A 481 -8.23 -22.05 37.05
N TYR A 482 -7.51 -22.55 38.06
CA TYR A 482 -6.12 -22.12 38.30
C TYR A 482 -5.19 -22.45 37.14
N ARG A 483 -5.38 -23.59 36.46
CA ARG A 483 -4.61 -23.97 35.27
C ARG A 483 -4.85 -22.99 34.11
N LYS A 484 -6.10 -22.57 33.89
CA LYS A 484 -6.44 -21.55 32.88
C LYS A 484 -5.85 -20.19 33.23
N ASP A 485 -6.00 -19.74 34.48
CA ASP A 485 -5.43 -18.48 34.95
C ASP A 485 -3.90 -18.44 34.81
N ALA A 486 -3.22 -19.57 35.08
CA ALA A 486 -1.77 -19.69 34.89
C ALA A 486 -1.37 -19.55 33.41
N LEU A 487 -2.12 -20.16 32.48
CA LEU A 487 -1.88 -20.03 31.04
C LEU A 487 -2.11 -18.60 30.54
N ASP A 488 -3.11 -17.90 31.02
CA ASP A 488 -3.36 -16.50 30.65
C ASP A 488 -2.26 -15.56 31.19
N ARG A 489 -1.78 -15.83 32.42
CA ARG A 489 -0.60 -15.14 32.97
C ARG A 489 0.67 -15.42 32.16
N GLU A 490 0.89 -16.65 31.71
CA GLU A 490 2.01 -17.00 30.84
C GLU A 490 1.96 -16.24 29.50
N LYS A 491 0.77 -16.13 28.89
CA LYS A 491 0.56 -15.35 27.66
C LYS A 491 0.88 -13.86 27.86
N THR A 492 0.43 -13.27 28.96
CA THR A 492 0.71 -11.85 29.27
C THR A 492 2.19 -11.61 29.56
N ILE A 493 2.87 -12.50 30.28
CA ILE A 493 4.33 -12.43 30.50
C ILE A 493 5.08 -12.46 29.17
N LYS A 494 4.71 -13.36 28.24
CA LYS A 494 5.33 -13.43 26.91
C LYS A 494 5.10 -12.16 26.09
N SER A 495 3.93 -11.54 26.19
CA SER A 495 3.65 -10.25 25.54
C SER A 495 4.54 -9.14 26.09
N LEU A 496 4.60 -9.00 27.42
CA LEU A 496 5.43 -8.01 28.09
C LEU A 496 6.93 -8.21 27.80
N GLN A 497 7.40 -9.46 27.70
CA GLN A 497 8.77 -9.75 27.29
C GLN A 497 9.06 -9.28 25.86
N LYS A 498 8.13 -9.48 24.91
CA LYS A 498 8.27 -8.97 23.54
C LYS A 498 8.29 -7.44 23.51
N GLU A 499 7.42 -6.79 24.27
CA GLU A 499 7.40 -5.33 24.40
C GLU A 499 8.71 -4.80 24.99
N LEU A 500 9.26 -5.48 26.01
CA LEU A 500 10.53 -5.10 26.64
C LEU A 500 11.72 -5.28 25.69
N ILE A 501 11.75 -6.36 24.89
CA ILE A 501 12.76 -6.55 23.84
C ILE A 501 12.64 -5.44 22.77
N THR A 502 11.42 -5.10 22.37
CA THR A 502 11.15 -4.05 21.38
C THR A 502 11.55 -2.66 21.91
N ALA A 503 11.24 -2.37 23.18
CA ALA A 503 11.64 -1.14 23.85
C ALA A 503 13.17 -1.04 23.97
N LYS A 504 13.86 -2.13 24.34
CA LYS A 504 15.34 -2.18 24.34
C LYS A 504 15.94 -1.98 22.95
N ALA A 505 15.34 -2.55 21.90
CA ALA A 505 15.79 -2.32 20.53
C ALA A 505 15.58 -0.87 20.08
N SER A 506 14.48 -0.23 20.51
CA SER A 506 14.20 1.18 20.23
C SER A 506 15.15 2.14 20.96
N GLN A 507 15.64 1.76 22.14
CA GLN A 507 16.53 2.61 22.94
C GLN A 507 17.99 2.61 22.42
N ASN A 508 18.42 1.56 21.73
CA ASN A 508 19.81 1.42 21.25
C ASN A 508 20.12 2.11 19.91
N ASN A 509 19.12 2.53 19.12
CA ASN A 509 19.35 3.07 17.77
C ASN A 509 19.18 4.59 17.62
N GLY A 510 18.57 5.27 18.60
CA GLY A 510 18.27 6.71 18.52
C GLY A 510 19.20 7.59 19.35
N ASP A 511 19.50 7.18 20.59
CA ASP A 511 20.16 8.07 21.56
C ASP A 511 21.66 8.22 21.31
N THR A 512 22.38 7.15 20.98
CA THR A 512 23.84 7.20 20.79
C THR A 512 24.25 8.11 19.65
N THR A 513 23.52 8.07 18.52
CA THR A 513 23.79 8.93 17.35
C THR A 513 23.36 10.37 17.61
N TYR A 514 22.24 10.58 18.31
CA TYR A 514 21.77 11.91 18.70
C TYR A 514 22.74 12.60 19.67
N TRP A 515 23.16 11.91 20.73
CA TRP A 515 24.12 12.43 21.70
C TRP A 515 25.51 12.60 21.09
N LYS A 516 25.96 11.68 20.23
CA LYS A 516 27.23 11.82 19.50
C LYS A 516 27.24 13.06 18.60
N ASN A 517 26.21 13.26 17.77
CA ASN A 517 26.11 14.46 16.94
C ASN A 517 26.07 15.75 17.79
N LYS A 518 25.36 15.72 18.92
CA LYS A 518 25.27 16.88 19.81
C LYS A 518 26.62 17.22 20.47
N TYR A 519 27.38 16.21 20.88
CA TYR A 519 28.74 16.37 21.41
C TYR A 519 29.74 16.81 20.33
N GLU A 520 29.69 16.23 19.13
CA GLU A 520 30.55 16.65 18.00
C GLU A 520 30.26 18.09 17.58
N THR A 521 28.98 18.50 17.57
CA THR A 521 28.59 19.89 17.27
C THR A 521 29.09 20.86 18.33
N LEU A 522 29.01 20.48 19.62
CA LEU A 522 29.53 21.28 20.73
C LEU A 522 31.06 21.39 20.71
N LEU A 523 31.77 20.31 20.39
CA LEU A 523 33.23 20.33 20.25
C LEU A 523 33.67 21.22 19.08
N ALA A 524 32.95 21.19 17.96
CA ALA A 524 33.23 22.06 16.82
C ALA A 524 32.98 23.55 17.12
N THR A 525 32.09 23.89 18.04
CA THR A 525 31.82 25.28 18.45
C THR A 525 32.78 25.81 19.52
N VAL A 526 33.50 24.93 20.23
CA VAL A 526 34.52 25.31 21.22
C VAL A 526 35.93 25.39 20.60
N ALA A 527 36.12 24.85 19.38
CA ALA A 527 37.39 24.86 18.65
C ALA A 527 37.60 26.08 17.72
N THR A 528 36.71 27.08 17.81
CA THR A 528 36.85 28.43 17.23
C THR A 528 36.80 29.46 18.33
#